data_AF-A0A9E0N013-F1
#
_entry.id   AF-A0A9E0N013-F1
#
_cell.length_a   1.000
_cell.length_b   1.000
_cell.length_c   1.000
_cell.angle_alpha   90.00
_cell.angle_beta   90.00
_cell.angle_gamma   90.00
#
_symmetry.space_group_name_H-M   'P 1'
#
loop_
_entity.id
_entity.type
_entity.pdbx_description
1 polymer ?
#
loop_
_entity_poly.entity_id
_entity_poly.type
_entity_poly.pdbx_seq_one_letter_code
_entity_poly.pdbx_strand_id
1 'polypeptide(L)'
;MNPFRHLLLTTLSLLALSALPAQAADLVAAHAKARASVPGFVLTWKAQAAGTGGYRVLANVRAGGQTEAIWLDDFKVAGGGFAAVLQSAPRVLKGVSVGQSVTFTEADIVDWSYEDQSLGKLRGNHLQCAELRDLPKAEYDEQLDYLGLVCSD
;
A
#
# COMPACT_ATOMS: atom_id res chain seq x y z
N MET A 1 -27.64 1.93 -49.74
CA MET A 1 -27.00 3.26 -49.63
C MET A 1 -26.92 3.64 -48.16
N ASN A 2 -25.71 3.68 -47.60
CA ASN A 2 -25.44 4.28 -46.31
C ASN A 2 -24.03 4.90 -46.40
N PRO A 3 -23.86 6.24 -46.41
CA PRO A 3 -22.63 6.86 -46.90
C PRO A 3 -21.78 7.41 -45.74
N PHE A 4 -21.25 6.56 -44.85
CA PHE A 4 -20.23 7.03 -43.89
C PHE A 4 -19.19 5.94 -43.63
N ARG A 5 -18.28 5.82 -44.59
CA ARG A 5 -17.01 5.11 -44.45
C ARG A 5 -15.90 6.13 -44.58
N HIS A 6 -15.54 6.85 -43.51
CA HIS A 6 -14.27 7.55 -43.42
C HIS A 6 -13.78 7.71 -41.97
N LEU A 7 -12.56 7.20 -41.75
CA LEU A 7 -11.53 7.64 -40.80
C LEU A 7 -11.98 8.03 -39.38
N LEU A 8 -11.70 7.15 -38.42
CA LEU A 8 -11.20 7.60 -37.13
C LEU A 8 -9.83 6.95 -36.93
N LEU A 9 -8.83 7.84 -36.94
CA LEU A 9 -7.43 7.52 -36.82
C LEU A 9 -7.18 6.78 -35.50
N THR A 10 -6.46 5.68 -35.58
CA THR A 10 -5.71 5.13 -34.45
C THR A 10 -4.66 6.16 -34.03
N THR A 11 -5.02 7.10 -33.17
CA THR A 11 -4.04 7.85 -32.39
C THR A 11 -3.52 6.90 -31.33
N LEU A 12 -2.47 6.14 -31.66
CA LEU A 12 -1.60 5.58 -30.65
C LEU A 12 -0.96 6.78 -29.93
N SER A 13 -1.55 7.21 -28.81
CA SER A 13 -0.95 8.24 -27.97
C SER A 13 0.42 7.76 -27.51
N LEU A 14 1.47 8.34 -28.08
CA LEU A 14 2.88 8.15 -27.69
C LEU A 14 3.22 8.71 -26.29
N LEU A 15 2.21 9.07 -25.47
CA LEU A 15 2.40 9.66 -24.15
C LEU A 15 2.70 8.65 -23.03
N ALA A 16 2.57 7.34 -23.29
CA ALA A 16 2.79 6.33 -22.25
C ALA A 16 4.26 6.16 -21.84
N LEU A 17 5.23 6.48 -22.72
CA LEU A 17 6.63 6.13 -22.47
C LEU A 17 7.36 7.09 -21.52
N SER A 18 6.90 8.34 -21.41
CA SER A 18 7.50 9.37 -20.55
C SER A 18 6.95 9.42 -19.12
N ALA A 19 5.82 8.75 -18.84
CA ALA A 19 5.22 8.71 -17.51
C ALA A 19 5.90 7.70 -16.56
N LEU A 20 6.45 6.61 -17.12
CA LEU A 20 7.05 5.51 -16.35
C LEU A 20 8.19 5.94 -15.40
N PRO A 21 9.15 6.81 -15.80
CA PRO A 21 10.24 7.22 -14.90
C PRO A 21 9.78 8.12 -13.76
N ALA A 22 8.82 9.00 -14.03
CA ALA A 22 8.26 9.91 -13.02
C ALA A 22 7.45 9.13 -11.97
N GLN A 23 6.59 8.20 -12.43
CA GLN A 23 5.84 7.29 -11.56
C GLN A 23 6.77 6.45 -10.66
N ALA A 24 7.87 5.96 -11.22
CA ALA A 24 8.86 5.20 -10.44
C ALA A 24 9.56 6.07 -9.37
N ALA A 25 9.94 7.31 -9.70
CA ALA A 25 10.51 8.23 -8.73
C ALA A 25 9.54 8.57 -7.59
N ASP A 26 8.25 8.67 -7.93
CA ASP A 26 7.17 8.92 -7.00
C ASP A 26 6.93 7.78 -6.02
N LEU A 27 7.01 6.53 -6.48
CA LEU A 27 6.96 5.35 -5.61
C LEU A 27 8.18 5.26 -4.68
N VAL A 28 9.37 5.63 -5.16
CA VAL A 28 10.59 5.67 -4.32
C VAL A 28 10.44 6.71 -3.21
N ALA A 29 9.94 7.91 -3.53
CA ALA A 29 9.70 8.95 -2.54
C ALA A 29 8.63 8.52 -1.51
N ALA A 30 7.56 7.89 -1.98
CA ALA A 30 6.50 7.37 -1.12
C ALA A 30 7.00 6.26 -0.19
N HIS A 31 7.81 5.33 -0.70
CA HIS A 31 8.47 4.32 0.13
C HIS A 31 9.34 4.98 1.21
N ALA A 32 10.17 5.96 0.85
CA ALA A 32 11.01 6.68 1.82
C ALA A 32 10.16 7.39 2.89
N LYS A 33 9.06 8.03 2.50
CA LYS A 33 8.10 8.66 3.43
C LYS A 33 7.47 7.64 4.36
N ALA A 34 7.00 6.51 3.83
CA ALA A 34 6.42 5.42 4.61
C ALA A 34 7.40 4.90 5.66
N ARG A 35 8.65 4.66 5.26
CA ARG A 35 9.73 4.22 6.14
C ARG A 35 10.03 5.22 7.25
N ALA A 36 10.07 6.51 6.93
CA ALA A 36 10.31 7.56 7.90
C ALA A 36 9.16 7.71 8.91
N SER A 37 7.92 7.37 8.53
CA SER A 37 6.74 7.48 9.39
C SER A 37 6.45 6.24 10.25
N VAL A 38 7.13 5.11 10.01
CA VAL A 38 6.97 3.86 10.79
C VAL A 38 7.08 4.08 12.32
N PRO A 39 8.06 4.83 12.86
CA PRO A 39 8.13 5.03 14.31
C PRO A 39 6.87 5.71 14.88
N GLY A 40 6.30 6.66 14.15
CA GLY A 40 5.05 7.31 14.53
C GLY A 40 3.86 6.35 14.51
N PHE A 41 3.75 5.53 13.46
CA PHE A 41 2.75 4.46 13.38
C PHE A 41 2.85 3.48 14.57
N VAL A 42 4.07 3.00 14.86
CA VAL A 42 4.31 2.06 15.97
C VAL A 42 3.96 2.69 17.32
N LEU A 43 4.25 3.98 17.52
CA LEU A 43 3.84 4.70 18.74
C LEU A 43 2.32 4.78 18.86
N THR A 44 1.61 5.13 17.79
CA THR A 44 0.14 5.17 17.76
C THR A 44 -0.46 3.80 18.07
N TRP A 45 0.06 2.74 17.44
CA TRP A 45 -0.35 1.36 17.71
C TRP A 45 -0.07 0.94 19.15
N LYS A 46 1.13 1.20 19.69
CA LYS A 46 1.48 0.86 21.08
C LYS A 46 0.58 1.58 22.09
N ALA A 47 0.25 2.84 21.80
CA ALA A 47 -0.65 3.64 22.64
C ALA A 47 -2.10 3.13 22.61
N GLN A 48 -2.47 2.32 21.59
CA GLN A 48 -3.85 1.89 21.34
C GLN A 48 -4.81 3.08 21.43
N ALA A 49 -4.46 4.17 20.73
CA ALA A 49 -5.16 5.44 20.84
C ALA A 49 -6.66 5.26 20.59
N ALA A 50 -7.50 5.89 21.42
CA ALA A 50 -8.95 5.78 21.28
C ALA A 50 -9.40 6.19 19.87
N GLY A 51 -10.28 5.41 19.25
CA GLY A 51 -10.76 5.66 17.89
C GLY A 51 -9.80 5.19 16.80
N THR A 52 -8.77 4.41 17.13
CA THR A 52 -7.89 3.78 16.14
C THR A 52 -8.03 2.26 16.14
N GLY A 53 -7.87 1.63 14.98
CA GLY A 53 -8.05 0.20 14.81
C GLY A 53 -7.48 -0.30 13.49
N GLY A 54 -7.77 -1.56 13.13
CA GLY A 54 -7.44 -2.12 11.82
C GLY A 54 -5.97 -1.93 11.43
N TYR A 55 -5.04 -2.11 12.38
CA TYR A 55 -3.62 -1.90 12.16
C TYR A 55 -3.04 -2.96 11.24
N ARG A 56 -2.44 -2.52 10.13
CA ARG A 56 -1.85 -3.38 9.10
C ARG A 56 -0.49 -2.86 8.69
N VAL A 57 0.39 -3.75 8.29
CA VAL A 57 1.71 -3.40 7.74
C VAL A 57 1.98 -4.17 6.46
N LEU A 58 2.52 -3.49 5.45
CA LEU A 58 3.18 -4.15 4.34
C LEU A 58 4.61 -4.42 4.81
N ALA A 59 5.00 -5.68 4.96
CA ALA A 59 6.33 -6.02 5.47
C ALA A 59 7.05 -7.03 4.58
N ASN A 60 8.38 -6.92 4.54
CA ASN A 60 9.25 -7.89 3.88
C ASN A 60 9.25 -9.21 4.65
N VAL A 61 8.51 -10.19 4.18
CA VAL A 61 8.48 -11.55 4.71
C VAL A 61 9.54 -12.39 4.00
N ARG A 62 10.30 -13.18 4.75
CA ARG A 62 11.39 -14.01 4.23
C ARG A 62 11.15 -15.49 4.50
N ALA A 63 11.26 -16.31 3.47
CA ALA A 63 11.17 -17.76 3.58
C ALA A 63 11.92 -18.45 2.43
N GLY A 64 12.67 -19.51 2.74
CA GLY A 64 13.37 -20.31 1.70
C GLY A 64 14.32 -19.50 0.82
N GLY A 65 14.96 -18.46 1.37
CA GLY A 65 15.87 -17.56 0.62
C GLY A 65 15.16 -16.54 -0.28
N GLN A 66 13.83 -16.49 -0.29
CA GLN A 66 13.03 -15.50 -1.02
C GLN A 66 12.53 -14.40 -0.08
N THR A 67 12.26 -13.22 -0.63
CA THR A 67 11.64 -12.10 0.09
C THR A 67 10.44 -11.60 -0.71
N GLU A 68 9.34 -11.33 -0.02
CA GLU A 68 8.14 -10.72 -0.62
C GLU A 68 7.54 -9.72 0.37
N ALA A 69 7.17 -8.53 -0.12
CA ALA A 69 6.40 -7.57 0.65
C ALA A 69 4.92 -7.98 0.65
N ILE A 70 4.36 -8.25 1.83
CA ILE A 70 2.99 -8.75 2.00
C ILE A 70 2.28 -7.94 3.07
N TRP A 71 1.01 -7.60 2.85
CA TRP A 71 0.15 -6.98 3.86
C TRP A 71 -0.18 -7.99 4.96
N LEU A 72 0.10 -7.60 6.19
CA LEU A 72 -0.08 -8.40 7.40
C LEU A 72 -0.97 -7.66 8.39
N ASP A 73 -1.83 -8.43 9.06
CA ASP A 73 -2.82 -7.93 10.01
C ASP A 73 -2.56 -8.54 11.41
N ASP A 74 -3.39 -8.26 12.41
CA ASP A 74 -3.23 -8.78 13.79
C ASP A 74 -1.85 -8.49 14.41
N PHE A 75 -1.38 -7.26 14.20
CA PHE A 75 -0.07 -6.78 14.63
C PHE A 75 0.10 -6.89 16.16
N LYS A 76 1.14 -7.59 16.62
CA LYS A 76 1.45 -7.92 18.02
C LYS A 76 2.93 -7.73 18.32
N VAL A 77 3.26 -7.45 19.58
CA VAL A 77 4.66 -7.53 20.05
C VAL A 77 5.04 -9.01 20.12
N ALA A 78 6.22 -9.36 19.58
CA ALA A 78 6.77 -10.70 19.70
C ALA A 78 8.30 -10.64 19.85
N GLY A 79 8.79 -11.01 21.03
CA GLY A 79 10.21 -10.91 21.35
C GLY A 79 10.74 -9.48 21.20
N GLY A 80 11.85 -9.33 20.48
CA GLY A 80 12.47 -8.02 20.16
C GLY A 80 11.89 -7.32 18.91
N GLY A 81 10.77 -7.81 18.37
CA GLY A 81 10.12 -7.25 17.18
C GLY A 81 8.61 -7.44 17.22
N PHE A 82 8.03 -7.84 16.09
CA PHE A 82 6.60 -8.00 15.93
C PHE A 82 6.23 -9.36 15.35
N ALA A 83 4.98 -9.73 15.55
CA ALA A 83 4.31 -10.79 14.82
C ALA A 83 3.02 -10.24 14.20
N ALA A 84 2.69 -10.74 13.01
CA ALA A 84 1.44 -10.42 12.31
C ALA A 84 1.02 -11.62 11.46
N VAL A 85 -0.22 -11.61 10.97
CA VAL A 85 -0.86 -12.71 10.26
C VAL A 85 -0.98 -12.38 8.78
N LEU A 86 -0.60 -13.32 7.91
CA LEU A 86 -0.78 -13.18 6.47
C LEU A 86 -2.25 -13.30 6.08
N GLN A 87 -2.77 -12.31 5.36
CA GLN A 87 -4.15 -12.32 4.84
C GLN A 87 -4.24 -12.65 3.34
N SER A 88 -3.10 -12.83 2.68
CA SER A 88 -3.03 -13.21 1.26
C SER A 88 -1.94 -14.24 1.01
N ALA A 89 -2.13 -15.06 -0.02
CA ALA A 89 -1.17 -16.10 -0.36
C ALA A 89 0.09 -15.46 -0.97
N PRO A 90 1.29 -15.76 -0.45
CA PRO A 90 2.53 -15.30 -1.06
C PRO A 90 2.65 -15.81 -2.51
N ARG A 91 3.19 -14.98 -3.40
CA ARG A 91 3.45 -15.37 -4.80
C ARG A 91 4.69 -16.22 -4.92
N VAL A 92 5.74 -15.93 -4.14
CA VAL A 92 7.06 -16.57 -4.29
C VAL A 92 7.56 -17.29 -3.05
N LEU A 93 6.97 -17.02 -1.87
CA LEU A 93 7.38 -17.64 -0.61
C LEU A 93 6.81 -19.06 -0.46
N LYS A 94 7.63 -20.06 -0.76
CA LYS A 94 7.25 -21.47 -0.52
C LYS A 94 7.20 -21.77 0.97
N GLY A 95 6.19 -22.54 1.39
CA GLY A 95 6.04 -22.98 2.79
C GLY A 95 5.45 -21.93 3.73
N VAL A 96 4.94 -20.82 3.19
CA VAL A 96 4.19 -19.80 3.94
C VAL A 96 2.77 -19.73 3.39
N SER A 97 1.76 -19.73 4.26
CA SER A 97 0.34 -19.75 3.88
C SER A 97 -0.48 -18.62 4.51
N VAL A 98 -1.66 -18.36 3.94
CA VAL A 98 -2.67 -17.49 4.57
C VAL A 98 -3.00 -17.99 5.99
N GLY A 99 -3.24 -17.08 6.92
CA GLY A 99 -3.52 -17.36 8.32
C GLY A 99 -2.29 -17.70 9.16
N GLN A 100 -1.12 -17.88 8.54
CA GLN A 100 0.12 -18.10 9.27
C GLN A 100 0.61 -16.78 9.91
N SER A 101 1.10 -16.88 11.14
CA SER A 101 1.83 -15.78 11.78
C SER A 101 3.30 -15.79 11.39
N VAL A 102 3.83 -14.60 11.06
CA VAL A 102 5.25 -14.38 10.77
C VAL A 102 5.81 -13.31 11.69
N THR A 103 7.12 -13.40 11.98
CA THR A 103 7.84 -12.41 12.78
C THR A 103 8.71 -11.53 11.90
N PHE A 104 8.86 -10.26 12.31
CA PHE A 104 9.62 -9.24 11.59
C PHE A 104 9.97 -8.07 12.52
N THR A 105 10.79 -7.15 12.03
CA THR A 105 11.25 -5.96 12.77
C THR A 105 10.72 -4.67 12.14
N GLU A 106 10.88 -3.53 12.82
CA GLU A 106 10.55 -2.22 12.21
C GLU A 106 11.32 -2.00 10.90
N ALA A 107 12.53 -2.56 10.80
CA ALA A 107 13.35 -2.47 9.61
C ALA A 107 12.75 -3.20 8.40
N ASP A 108 11.79 -4.11 8.60
CA ASP A 108 11.14 -4.88 7.55
C ASP A 108 9.85 -4.25 7.02
N ILE A 109 9.27 -3.29 7.75
CA ILE A 109 8.03 -2.60 7.37
C ILE A 109 8.31 -1.72 6.15
N VAL A 110 7.56 -1.90 5.07
CA VAL A 110 7.65 -1.17 3.80
C VAL A 110 6.63 -0.03 3.78
N ASP A 111 5.41 -0.31 4.25
CA ASP A 111 4.30 0.63 4.37
C ASP A 111 3.38 0.19 5.52
N TRP A 112 2.39 1.01 5.89
CA TRP A 112 1.49 0.73 6.99
C TRP A 112 0.14 1.39 6.79
N SER A 113 -0.88 0.91 7.50
CA SER A 113 -2.17 1.59 7.60
C SER A 113 -2.85 1.34 8.94
N TYR A 114 -3.72 2.26 9.33
CA TYR A 114 -4.68 2.04 10.41
C TYR A 114 -5.98 2.81 10.15
N GLU A 115 -7.07 2.31 10.73
CA GLU A 115 -8.38 2.97 10.71
C GLU A 115 -8.41 4.12 11.71
N ASP A 116 -8.82 5.31 11.26
CA ASP A 116 -9.09 6.47 12.10
C ASP A 116 -10.60 6.74 12.11
N GLN A 117 -11.26 6.40 13.22
CA GLN A 117 -12.70 6.56 13.39
C GLN A 117 -13.15 8.03 13.35
N SER A 118 -12.27 8.98 13.71
CA SER A 118 -12.61 10.41 13.63
C SER A 118 -12.74 10.89 12.18
N LEU A 119 -12.06 10.22 11.26
CA LEU A 119 -12.14 10.46 9.82
C LEU A 119 -13.09 9.50 9.11
N GLY A 120 -13.43 8.37 9.74
CA GLY A 120 -14.10 7.24 9.09
C GLY A 120 -13.29 6.64 7.95
N LYS A 121 -11.96 6.78 8.00
CA LYS A 121 -11.04 6.47 6.89
C LYS A 121 -9.70 5.92 7.40
N LEU A 122 -8.96 5.27 6.50
CA LEU A 122 -7.60 4.81 6.69
C LEU A 122 -6.60 5.97 6.63
N ARG A 123 -5.59 5.91 7.50
CA ARG A 123 -4.34 6.67 7.39
C ARG A 123 -3.20 5.74 6.97
N GLY A 124 -2.14 6.31 6.38
CA GLY A 124 -0.99 5.56 5.85
C GLY A 124 -1.18 5.25 4.37
N ASN A 125 -0.87 4.01 3.96
CA ASN A 125 -0.92 3.54 2.56
C ASN A 125 -0.21 4.50 1.61
N HIS A 126 1.01 4.88 1.97
CA HIS A 126 1.79 5.88 1.23
C HIS A 126 2.06 5.46 -0.21
N LEU A 127 2.32 4.17 -0.45
CA LEU A 127 2.52 3.63 -1.79
C LEU A 127 1.24 3.72 -2.61
N GLN A 128 0.09 3.33 -2.03
CA GLN A 128 -1.20 3.45 -2.71
C GLN A 128 -1.52 4.90 -3.05
N CYS A 129 -1.26 5.83 -2.15
CA CYS A 129 -1.43 7.26 -2.41
C CYS A 129 -0.57 7.76 -3.57
N ALA A 130 0.66 7.28 -3.68
CA ALA A 130 1.53 7.64 -4.79
C ALA A 130 1.09 7.02 -6.13
N GLU A 131 0.57 5.79 -6.12
CA GLU A 131 0.00 5.15 -7.32
C GLU A 131 -1.23 5.90 -7.86
N LEU A 132 -2.08 6.39 -6.95
CA LEU A 132 -3.32 7.07 -7.34
C LEU A 132 -3.09 8.50 -7.84
N ARG A 133 -1.97 9.14 -7.49
CA ARG A 133 -1.74 10.58 -7.67
C ARG A 133 -1.85 11.07 -9.11
N ASP A 134 -1.50 10.24 -10.09
CA ASP A 134 -1.53 10.62 -11.50
C ASP A 134 -2.89 10.35 -12.17
N LEU A 135 -3.85 9.80 -11.44
CA LEU A 135 -5.20 9.62 -11.94
C LEU A 135 -5.88 10.97 -12.22
N PRO A 136 -6.75 11.06 -13.23
CA PRO A 136 -7.67 12.17 -13.37
C PRO A 136 -8.43 12.42 -12.06
N LYS A 137 -8.66 13.69 -11.71
CA LYS A 137 -9.24 14.06 -10.40
C LYS A 137 -10.49 13.26 -10.02
N ALA A 138 -11.42 13.06 -10.96
CA ALA A 138 -12.65 12.32 -10.68
C ALA A 138 -12.37 10.85 -10.32
N GLU A 139 -11.45 10.20 -11.04
CA GLU A 139 -11.02 8.84 -10.76
C GLU A 139 -10.23 8.77 -9.45
N TYR A 140 -9.35 9.73 -9.18
CA TYR A 140 -8.64 9.84 -7.90
C TYR A 140 -9.61 9.93 -6.71
N ASP A 141 -10.58 10.83 -6.78
CA ASP A 141 -11.58 11.03 -5.72
C ASP A 141 -12.43 9.76 -5.52
N GLU A 142 -12.84 9.09 -6.59
CA GLU A 142 -13.57 7.81 -6.54
C GLU A 142 -12.74 6.71 -5.87
N GLN A 143 -11.46 6.58 -6.22
CA GLN A 143 -10.57 5.58 -5.63
C GLN A 143 -10.34 5.84 -4.13
N LEU A 144 -10.17 7.10 -3.72
CA LEU A 144 -10.04 7.43 -2.29
C LEU A 144 -11.31 7.11 -1.50
N ASP A 145 -12.49 7.32 -2.08
CA ASP A 145 -13.76 6.98 -1.44
C ASP A 145 -13.94 5.47 -1.33
N TYR A 146 -13.72 4.75 -2.43
CA TYR A 146 -13.80 3.28 -2.47
C TYR A 146 -12.87 2.60 -1.46
N LEU A 147 -11.63 3.08 -1.36
CA LEU A 147 -10.63 2.55 -0.44
C LEU A 147 -10.84 3.05 1.00
N GLY A 148 -11.72 4.04 1.20
CA GLY A 148 -11.86 4.74 2.47
C GLY A 148 -10.54 5.35 2.93
N LEU A 149 -9.72 5.90 2.02
CA LEU A 149 -8.35 6.33 2.29
C LEU A 149 -8.25 7.86 2.37
N VAL A 150 -7.47 8.36 3.34
CA VAL A 150 -6.97 9.73 3.33
C VAL A 150 -5.49 9.71 3.02
N CYS A 151 -5.14 10.25 1.85
CA CYS A 151 -3.75 10.52 1.52
C CYS A 151 -3.29 11.76 2.26
N SER A 152 -2.13 11.62 2.93
CA SER A 152 -1.46 12.74 3.58
C SER A 152 -0.42 13.32 2.63
N ASP A 153 -0.46 14.64 2.44
CA ASP A 153 0.55 15.41 1.71
C ASP A 153 1.96 15.17 2.25
#